data_AF-A0A3D0SN58-F1
#
_entry.id   AF-A0A3D0SN58-F1
#
_cell.length_a   1.000
_cell.length_b   1.000
_cell.length_c   1.000
_cell.angle_alpha   90.00
_cell.angle_beta   90.00
_cell.angle_gamma   90.00
#
_symmetry.space_group_name_H-M   'P 1'
#
loop_
_entity.id
_entity.type
_entity.pdbx_description
1 polymer ?
#
loop_
_entity_poly.entity_id
_entity_poly.type
_entity_poly.pdbx_seq_one_letter_code
_entity_poly.pdbx_strand_id
1 'polypeptide(L)'
;MIRAAVAYPDELESPSETLVANYPVNATGYDEMCSAPGVLRPHWQEIAKSLEEIGGKELERRHGEVQRLLQTDGVTYNTYDDLHSSQRHWLVDPIPLLMTGEEWSELAIGLEQRTRLMNALLADLYDQRLAIRQGWLPPELIYPHPGFLAACHQSLPSGQRGLIFHGIDLARGPDGVLRVYGDRTQSPSGAGYALENRIILARALPMLYRDAPLRRLASFLETERATLAGLARHHPENPHVVLLTPGPNSPVYFEHAYLANYLSISLVEGEDLVVRDGRVWLKTLGGLQPVDVILRRVLDTFCDPLELRGDSLLGVPGLLQAVRGGHVVLANTLGSGIIENPGLAAFLPLLCRQLLGEDLKLPSLPTWWCGNPDDHGYVLSNLDHLVVRSILPNGPYWEGCQLDDTLRTQLIEQMQSAPYLFVAQEPQLLSTAPVLEEGNLLPRPVMLRGFVVAEDDGYRVMPGGLARVSSGLDTLQAALQKGGISKDWWVLAKTPQRHVSLLRQAHGPIVVTRDGSDLPSRVADNLFWLGRYSERFDGTARLLREALGRLLEWEQDNTDERCLDDLFEALEIPVPPVAQSPRARFFALRQTLLSLLLEAEHPGSMEVIFNGMLRTGR
;
A
#
# COMPACT_ATOMS: atom_id res chain seq x y z
N MET A 1 74.30 16.05 -16.51
CA MET A 1 73.45 17.22 -16.18
C MET A 1 72.00 16.80 -16.30
N ILE A 2 71.45 16.29 -15.19
CA ILE A 2 70.08 15.76 -15.11
C ILE A 2 69.23 16.87 -14.50
N ARG A 3 68.17 17.29 -15.20
CA ARG A 3 67.23 18.33 -14.75
C ARG A 3 66.40 17.77 -13.59
N ALA A 4 66.53 18.40 -12.42
CA ALA A 4 65.65 18.21 -11.28
C ALA A 4 64.32 18.92 -11.53
N ALA A 5 63.22 18.17 -11.46
CA ALA A 5 61.87 18.70 -11.40
C ALA A 5 61.59 19.14 -9.94
N VAL A 6 61.13 20.38 -9.80
CA VAL A 6 60.70 20.97 -8.52
C VAL A 6 59.31 20.41 -8.21
N ALA A 7 59.20 19.72 -7.07
CA ALA A 7 57.93 19.27 -6.51
C ALA A 7 57.16 20.49 -5.99
N TYR A 8 55.92 20.67 -6.45
CA TYR A 8 54.94 21.52 -5.78
C TYR A 8 54.49 20.79 -4.50
N PRO A 9 54.36 21.47 -3.35
CA PRO A 9 53.81 20.85 -2.16
C PRO A 9 52.33 20.54 -2.40
N ASP A 10 51.95 19.29 -2.14
CA ASP A 10 50.56 18.86 -2.02
C ASP A 10 49.81 19.88 -1.15
N GLU A 11 48.81 20.51 -1.76
CA GLU A 11 47.76 21.20 -1.03
C GLU A 11 47.14 20.16 -0.11
N LEU A 12 47.39 20.31 1.19
CA LEU A 12 46.67 19.64 2.25
C LEU A 12 45.18 19.86 2.01
N GLU A 13 44.49 18.82 1.52
CA GLU A 13 43.04 18.74 1.56
C GLU A 13 42.60 19.14 2.98
N SER A 14 41.80 20.21 3.05
CA SER A 14 41.02 20.58 4.22
C SER A 14 40.40 19.34 4.86
N PRO A 15 40.24 19.27 6.20
CA PRO A 15 39.67 18.09 6.86
C PRO A 15 38.38 17.71 6.14
N SER A 16 38.36 16.53 5.53
CA SER A 16 37.27 16.03 4.69
C SER A 16 35.93 16.29 5.39
N GLU A 17 35.10 17.14 4.81
CA GLU A 17 33.74 17.39 5.29
C GLU A 17 32.99 16.05 5.29
N THR A 18 32.71 15.49 6.48
CA THR A 18 32.10 14.16 6.57
C THR A 18 30.59 14.25 6.40
N LEU A 19 30.00 13.22 5.77
CA LEU A 19 28.56 13.12 5.49
C LEU A 19 27.70 13.33 6.76
N VAL A 20 28.18 12.84 7.90
CA VAL A 20 27.49 12.92 9.19
C VAL A 20 27.72 14.27 9.88
N ALA A 21 28.91 14.87 9.73
CA ALA A 21 29.21 16.18 10.31
C ALA A 21 28.32 17.30 9.72
N ASN A 22 27.94 17.16 8.45
CA ASN A 22 27.07 18.11 7.75
C ASN A 22 25.57 17.90 8.02
N TYR A 23 25.19 16.92 8.83
CA TYR A 23 23.78 16.64 9.14
C TYR A 23 23.17 17.73 10.04
N PRO A 24 22.21 18.53 9.55
CA PRO A 24 21.70 19.66 10.31
C PRO A 24 20.65 19.18 11.32
N VAL A 25 21.01 19.07 12.60
CA VAL A 25 20.08 18.68 13.67
C VAL A 25 19.51 19.95 14.32
N ASN A 26 18.18 20.05 14.41
CA ASN A 26 17.54 21.13 15.16
C ASN A 26 17.84 20.98 16.67
N ALA A 27 18.08 22.10 17.35
CA ALA A 27 18.31 22.11 18.80
C ALA A 27 17.07 21.69 19.62
N THR A 28 15.90 21.72 18.99
CA THR A 28 14.60 21.37 19.56
C THR A 28 13.97 20.23 18.76
N GLY A 29 13.44 19.22 19.46
CA GLY A 29 12.82 18.05 18.83
C GLY A 29 13.61 16.77 19.11
N TYR A 30 13.11 15.66 18.57
CA TYR A 30 13.77 14.36 18.67
C TYR A 30 14.30 13.97 17.30
N ASP A 31 15.60 13.77 17.18
CA ASP A 31 16.20 13.17 15.98
C ASP A 31 16.56 11.70 16.24
N GLU A 32 16.24 10.84 15.28
CA GLU A 32 16.45 9.39 15.38
C GLU A 32 17.94 9.02 15.27
N MET A 33 18.78 9.82 14.57
CA MET A 33 20.21 9.56 14.41
C MET A 33 21.06 10.24 15.49
N CYS A 34 20.76 11.49 15.82
CA CYS A 34 21.53 12.33 16.72
C CYS A 34 20.77 12.65 18.02
N SER A 35 21.45 12.61 19.17
CA SER A 35 20.87 13.08 20.44
C SER A 35 21.00 14.59 20.64
N ALA A 36 21.99 15.20 19.98
CA ALA A 36 22.25 16.63 19.93
C ALA A 36 23.03 16.93 18.65
N PRO A 37 23.15 18.19 18.20
CA PRO A 37 23.97 18.54 17.04
C PRO A 37 25.39 17.97 17.16
N GLY A 38 25.80 17.15 16.19
CA GLY A 38 27.11 16.47 16.16
C GLY A 38 27.28 15.29 17.11
N VAL A 39 26.27 14.91 17.91
CA VAL A 39 26.33 13.79 18.86
C VAL A 39 25.44 12.66 18.39
N LEU A 40 26.04 11.61 17.82
CA LEU A 40 25.35 10.40 17.39
C LEU A 40 24.81 9.59 18.57
N ARG A 41 23.63 9.00 18.39
CA ARG A 41 23.13 7.99 19.32
C ARG A 41 23.98 6.72 19.25
N PRO A 42 24.16 5.99 20.37
CA PRO A 42 25.06 4.83 20.41
C PRO A 42 24.79 3.77 19.34
N HIS A 43 23.51 3.45 19.10
CA HIS A 43 23.12 2.43 18.12
C HIS A 43 23.28 2.87 16.65
N TRP A 44 23.57 4.14 16.39
CA TRP A 44 23.87 4.66 15.05
C TRP A 44 25.36 4.67 14.72
N GLN A 45 26.26 4.53 15.69
CA GLN A 45 27.70 4.73 15.48
C GLN A 45 28.29 3.80 14.41
N GLU A 46 27.97 2.51 14.44
CA GLU A 46 28.49 1.54 13.47
C GLU A 46 27.98 1.83 12.05
N ILE A 47 26.68 2.14 11.92
CA ILE A 47 26.07 2.44 10.62
C ILE A 47 26.54 3.77 10.09
N ALA A 48 26.66 4.80 10.93
CA ALA A 48 27.20 6.10 10.54
C ALA A 48 28.61 5.95 9.96
N LYS A 49 29.47 5.14 10.59
CA LYS A 49 30.80 4.83 10.06
C LYS A 49 30.74 4.15 8.69
N SER A 50 29.87 3.15 8.51
CA SER A 50 29.70 2.49 7.21
C SER A 50 29.16 3.44 6.13
N LEU A 51 28.25 4.36 6.49
CA LEU A 51 27.75 5.38 5.57
C LEU A 51 28.84 6.39 5.16
N GLU A 52 29.71 6.78 6.10
CA GLU A 52 30.89 7.61 5.82
C GLU A 52 31.90 6.90 4.92
N GLU A 53 32.15 5.60 5.15
CA GLU A 53 33.05 4.79 4.31
C GLU A 53 32.54 4.63 2.86
N ILE A 54 31.22 4.54 2.66
CA ILE A 54 30.61 4.51 1.33
C ILE A 54 30.68 5.90 0.67
N GLY A 55 30.35 6.95 1.42
CA GLY A 55 30.34 8.33 0.96
C GLY A 55 29.07 8.72 0.19
N GLY A 56 28.70 10.01 0.25
CA GLY A 56 27.44 10.53 -0.29
C GLY A 56 27.24 10.29 -1.79
N LYS A 57 28.29 10.45 -2.61
CA LYS A 57 28.21 10.24 -4.07
C LYS A 57 27.88 8.80 -4.45
N GLU A 58 28.48 7.83 -3.74
CA GLU A 58 28.19 6.42 -3.99
C GLU A 58 26.81 6.05 -3.45
N LEU A 59 26.40 6.57 -2.30
CA LEU A 59 25.03 6.40 -1.78
C LEU A 59 23.99 6.91 -2.77
N GLU A 60 24.21 8.06 -3.41
CA GLU A 60 23.32 8.60 -4.45
C GLU A 60 23.27 7.68 -5.68
N ARG A 61 24.43 7.15 -6.09
CA ARG A 61 24.50 6.16 -7.18
C ARG A 61 23.70 4.90 -6.83
N ARG A 62 23.77 4.43 -5.59
CA ARG A 62 22.99 3.29 -5.08
C ARG A 62 21.52 3.61 -4.95
N HIS A 63 21.15 4.82 -4.56
CA HIS A 63 19.77 5.28 -4.57
C HIS A 63 19.16 5.18 -5.98
N GLY A 64 19.88 5.65 -7.01
CA GLY A 64 19.45 5.50 -8.41
C GLY A 64 19.35 4.04 -8.88
N GLU A 65 20.21 3.14 -8.36
CA GLU A 65 20.11 1.70 -8.58
C GLU A 65 18.85 1.10 -7.93
N VAL A 66 18.55 1.48 -6.68
CA VAL A 66 17.33 1.09 -5.94
C VAL A 66 16.07 1.51 -6.69
N GLN A 67 15.98 2.77 -7.15
CA GLN A 67 14.82 3.24 -7.91
C GLN A 67 14.61 2.44 -9.21
N ARG A 68 15.71 2.08 -9.89
CA ARG A 68 15.64 1.27 -11.13
C ARG A 68 15.20 -0.16 -10.85
N LEU A 69 15.66 -0.76 -9.76
CA LEU A 69 15.22 -2.09 -9.33
C LEU A 69 13.72 -2.08 -9.00
N LEU A 70 13.25 -1.10 -8.24
CA LEU A 70 11.82 -0.92 -7.92
C LEU A 70 10.97 -0.77 -9.20
N GLN A 71 11.44 -0.01 -10.18
CA GLN A 71 10.79 0.12 -11.48
C GLN A 71 10.74 -1.21 -12.24
N THR A 72 11.83 -1.98 -12.21
CA THR A 72 11.93 -3.27 -12.89
C THR A 72 11.01 -4.31 -12.24
N ASP A 73 10.93 -4.30 -10.90
CA ASP A 73 10.07 -5.17 -10.11
C ASP A 73 8.60 -4.71 -10.10
N GLY A 74 8.28 -3.57 -10.76
CA GLY A 74 6.92 -3.08 -10.96
C GLY A 74 6.28 -2.45 -9.71
N VAL A 75 7.09 -2.02 -8.74
CA VAL A 75 6.62 -1.46 -7.47
C VAL A 75 5.97 -0.09 -7.71
N THR A 76 4.64 -0.05 -7.62
CA THR A 76 3.82 1.14 -7.95
C THR A 76 2.91 1.55 -6.79
N TYR A 77 2.58 2.84 -6.75
CA TYR A 77 1.54 3.40 -5.88
C TYR A 77 0.64 4.35 -6.68
N ASN A 78 -0.62 3.97 -6.92
CA ASN A 78 -1.54 4.75 -7.76
C ASN A 78 -2.40 5.69 -6.90
N THR A 79 -2.03 6.97 -6.76
CA THR A 79 -2.89 7.96 -6.07
C THR A 79 -4.16 8.23 -6.88
N TYR A 80 -5.34 8.22 -6.23
CA TYR A 80 -6.66 8.39 -6.87
C TYR A 80 -6.88 9.76 -7.57
N ASP A 81 -6.04 10.77 -7.32
CA ASP A 81 -6.33 12.16 -7.71
C ASP A 81 -5.95 12.57 -9.14
N ASP A 82 -5.27 11.73 -9.92
CA ASP A 82 -4.90 12.08 -11.29
C ASP A 82 -5.60 11.18 -12.32
N LEU A 83 -6.77 11.62 -12.78
CA LEU A 83 -7.51 11.04 -13.91
C LEU A 83 -6.72 11.09 -15.24
N HIS A 84 -5.56 11.74 -15.29
CA HIS A 84 -4.73 11.90 -16.47
C HIS A 84 -3.21 11.77 -16.26
N SER A 85 -2.70 11.26 -15.12
CA SER A 85 -1.25 11.27 -14.88
C SER A 85 -0.68 9.93 -14.39
N SER A 86 0.50 9.64 -14.94
CA SER A 86 1.40 8.48 -14.76
C SER A 86 1.38 7.81 -13.38
N GLN A 87 1.41 6.48 -13.36
CA GLN A 87 1.81 5.65 -12.19
C GLN A 87 2.95 6.35 -11.42
N ARG A 88 2.70 6.79 -10.18
CA ARG A 88 3.78 7.34 -9.35
C ARG A 88 4.63 6.19 -8.84
N HIS A 89 5.93 6.33 -9.05
CA HIS A 89 6.91 5.35 -8.61
C HIS A 89 7.02 5.38 -7.09
N TRP A 90 7.10 4.19 -6.49
CA TRP A 90 7.37 4.06 -5.06
C TRP A 90 8.83 4.47 -4.78
N LEU A 91 9.02 5.50 -3.95
CA LEU A 91 10.35 6.01 -3.61
C LEU A 91 10.86 5.36 -2.32
N VAL A 92 12.06 4.78 -2.39
CA VAL A 92 12.74 4.21 -1.22
C VAL A 92 14.06 4.93 -0.98
N ASP A 93 14.23 5.41 0.24
CA ASP A 93 15.48 5.98 0.70
C ASP A 93 16.46 4.87 1.16
N PRO A 94 17.75 4.96 0.81
CA PRO A 94 18.73 3.93 1.10
C PRO A 94 19.21 3.91 2.56
N ILE A 95 18.91 4.95 3.34
CA ILE A 95 19.31 5.09 4.74
C ILE A 95 18.24 4.44 5.62
N PRO A 96 18.57 3.35 6.32
CA PRO A 96 17.60 2.66 7.15
C PRO A 96 17.25 3.48 8.39
N LEU A 97 16.06 3.26 8.93
CA LEU A 97 15.70 3.75 10.25
C LEU A 97 16.05 2.70 11.30
N LEU A 98 16.90 3.04 12.28
CA LEU A 98 17.33 2.10 13.32
C LEU A 98 16.45 2.18 14.58
N MET A 99 16.18 1.02 15.18
CA MET A 99 15.59 0.90 16.50
C MET A 99 16.30 -0.21 17.29
N THR A 100 16.57 0.05 18.57
CA THR A 100 17.24 -0.92 19.43
C THR A 100 16.33 -2.12 19.71
N GLY A 101 16.93 -3.27 20.01
CA GLY A 101 16.17 -4.48 20.36
C GLY A 101 15.38 -4.36 21.66
N GLU A 102 15.82 -3.52 22.61
CA GLU A 102 15.16 -3.30 23.90
C GLU A 102 13.92 -2.42 23.72
N GLU A 103 14.10 -1.27 23.07
CA GLU A 103 13.00 -0.36 22.72
C GLU A 103 11.92 -1.07 21.89
N TRP A 104 12.34 -1.87 20.90
CA TRP A 104 11.41 -2.66 20.12
C TRP A 104 10.63 -3.67 20.97
N SER A 105 11.27 -4.31 21.94
CA SER A 105 10.60 -5.28 22.81
C SER A 105 9.52 -4.64 23.66
N GLU A 106 9.74 -3.41 24.16
CA GLU A 106 8.70 -2.64 24.86
C GLU A 106 7.56 -2.24 23.92
N LEU A 107 7.90 -1.73 22.73
CA LEU A 107 6.92 -1.37 21.71
C LEU A 107 6.05 -2.58 21.30
N ALA A 108 6.67 -3.74 21.06
CA ALA A 108 5.97 -4.95 20.66
C ALA A 108 4.93 -5.39 21.70
N ILE A 109 5.25 -5.30 23.00
CA ILE A 109 4.29 -5.60 24.08
C ILE A 109 3.09 -4.63 24.03
N GLY A 110 3.34 -3.35 23.76
CA GLY A 110 2.29 -2.34 23.59
C GLY A 110 1.41 -2.58 22.37
N LEU A 111 2.00 -2.92 21.23
CA LEU A 111 1.29 -3.23 19.98
C LEU A 111 0.43 -4.49 20.09
N GLU A 112 0.93 -5.53 20.77
CA GLU A 112 0.17 -6.74 21.09
C GLU A 112 -1.02 -6.40 21.99
N GLN A 113 -0.82 -5.68 23.10
CA GLN A 113 -1.90 -5.30 24.02
C GLN A 113 -2.96 -4.47 23.30
N ARG A 114 -2.55 -3.50 22.48
CA ARG A 114 -3.47 -2.67 21.70
C ARG A 114 -4.31 -3.52 20.76
N THR A 115 -3.70 -4.50 20.09
CA THR A 115 -4.43 -5.39 19.18
C THR A 115 -5.41 -6.30 19.93
N ARG A 116 -5.03 -6.80 21.11
CA ARG A 116 -5.97 -7.52 22.02
C ARG A 116 -7.16 -6.64 22.41
N LEU A 117 -6.92 -5.38 22.75
CA LEU A 117 -7.96 -4.43 23.10
C LEU A 117 -8.91 -4.16 21.92
N MET A 118 -8.36 -3.88 20.74
CA MET A 118 -9.14 -3.67 19.52
C MET A 118 -10.00 -4.87 19.17
N ASN A 119 -9.46 -6.09 19.29
CA ASN A 119 -10.22 -7.32 19.06
C ASN A 119 -11.32 -7.53 20.10
N ALA A 120 -11.05 -7.27 21.38
CA ALA A 120 -12.05 -7.37 22.44
C ALA A 120 -13.19 -6.35 22.25
N LEU A 121 -12.86 -5.11 21.87
CA LEU A 121 -13.84 -4.08 21.55
C LEU A 121 -14.67 -4.47 20.32
N LEU A 122 -14.03 -4.97 19.26
CA LEU A 122 -14.72 -5.44 18.06
C LEU A 122 -15.73 -6.55 18.38
N ALA A 123 -15.32 -7.53 19.19
CA ALA A 123 -16.20 -8.60 19.64
C ALA A 123 -17.37 -8.06 20.47
N ASP A 124 -17.11 -7.14 21.41
CA ASP A 124 -18.15 -6.53 22.24
C ASP A 124 -19.18 -5.76 21.41
N LEU A 125 -18.73 -4.90 20.47
CA LEU A 125 -19.61 -4.05 19.66
C LEU A 125 -20.58 -4.86 18.79
N TYR A 126 -20.16 -6.04 18.31
CA TYR A 126 -21.01 -6.91 17.49
C TYR A 126 -21.77 -7.97 18.28
N ASP A 127 -21.46 -8.18 19.56
CA ASP A 127 -22.17 -9.08 20.45
C ASP A 127 -22.93 -8.33 21.56
N GLN A 128 -22.47 -8.39 22.82
CA GLN A 128 -23.24 -7.93 23.98
C GLN A 128 -23.33 -6.40 24.12
N ARG A 129 -22.42 -5.65 23.47
CA ARG A 129 -22.31 -4.19 23.54
C ARG A 129 -22.20 -3.69 24.98
N LEU A 130 -21.42 -4.39 25.82
CA LEU A 130 -21.18 -4.03 27.21
C LEU A 130 -20.57 -2.64 27.32
N ALA A 131 -19.62 -2.28 26.45
CA ALA A 131 -19.00 -0.97 26.49
C ALA A 131 -20.02 0.17 26.35
N ILE A 132 -21.05 -0.02 25.52
CA ILE A 132 -22.15 0.95 25.37
C ILE A 132 -23.13 0.85 26.54
N ARG A 133 -23.54 -0.37 26.93
CA ARG A 133 -24.53 -0.60 28.01
C ARG A 133 -24.05 -0.12 29.38
N GLN A 134 -22.75 -0.21 29.64
CA GLN A 134 -22.12 0.25 30.88
C GLN A 134 -21.73 1.74 30.83
N GLY A 135 -21.96 2.42 29.70
CA GLY A 135 -21.64 3.84 29.53
C GLY A 135 -20.15 4.15 29.38
N TRP A 136 -19.31 3.16 29.07
CA TRP A 136 -17.88 3.39 28.77
C TRP A 136 -17.65 3.99 27.39
N LEU A 137 -18.55 3.68 26.45
CA LEU A 137 -18.58 4.24 25.10
C LEU A 137 -19.94 4.87 24.80
N PRO A 138 -19.97 6.09 24.27
CA PRO A 138 -21.21 6.75 23.89
C PRO A 138 -21.78 6.15 22.58
N PRO A 139 -23.10 5.87 22.52
CA PRO A 139 -23.77 5.39 21.31
C PRO A 139 -23.54 6.24 20.06
N GLU A 140 -23.45 7.56 20.23
CA GLU A 140 -23.33 8.57 19.18
C GLU A 140 -21.98 8.50 18.45
N LEU A 141 -20.96 7.92 19.09
CA LEU A 141 -19.66 7.65 18.47
C LEU A 141 -19.71 6.42 17.56
N ILE A 142 -20.62 5.48 17.81
CA ILE A 142 -20.63 4.17 17.15
C ILE A 142 -21.69 4.09 16.05
N TYR A 143 -22.97 4.30 16.41
CA TYR A 143 -24.08 4.01 15.50
C TYR A 143 -24.15 4.89 14.25
N PRO A 144 -23.79 6.19 14.29
CA PRO A 144 -23.75 7.02 13.08
C PRO A 144 -22.55 6.72 12.17
N HIS A 145 -21.52 6.04 12.68
CA HIS A 145 -20.30 5.81 11.93
C HIS A 145 -20.51 4.73 10.87
N PRO A 146 -20.21 4.98 9.58
CA PRO A 146 -20.51 4.04 8.48
C PRO A 146 -19.71 2.74 8.55
N GLY A 147 -18.61 2.70 9.32
CA GLY A 147 -17.89 1.46 9.63
C GLY A 147 -18.66 0.49 10.53
N PHE A 148 -19.71 0.94 11.24
CA PHE A 148 -20.56 0.04 12.02
C PHE A 148 -21.61 -0.65 11.14
N LEU A 149 -21.32 -1.88 10.73
CA LEU A 149 -22.24 -2.70 9.95
C LEU A 149 -23.34 -3.37 10.79
N ALA A 150 -24.52 -2.78 10.89
CA ALA A 150 -25.65 -3.38 11.62
C ALA A 150 -25.96 -4.84 11.19
N ALA A 151 -25.75 -5.17 9.91
CA ALA A 151 -25.92 -6.52 9.36
C ALA A 151 -25.01 -7.59 10.01
N CYS A 152 -23.89 -7.19 10.63
CA CYS A 152 -22.94 -8.10 11.28
C CYS A 152 -23.27 -8.38 12.76
N HIS A 153 -24.29 -7.72 13.34
CA HIS A 153 -24.63 -7.88 14.74
C HIS A 153 -25.18 -9.29 15.06
N GLN A 154 -24.53 -9.98 16.00
CA GLN A 154 -24.86 -11.36 16.45
C GLN A 154 -25.12 -12.36 15.32
N SER A 155 -24.52 -12.11 14.15
CA SER A 155 -24.78 -12.88 12.95
C SER A 155 -23.55 -13.64 12.47
N LEU A 156 -22.36 -13.21 12.91
CA LEU A 156 -21.10 -13.87 12.61
C LEU A 156 -20.88 -15.05 13.56
N PRO A 157 -20.24 -16.15 13.10
CA PRO A 157 -19.97 -17.30 13.94
C PRO A 157 -19.17 -16.96 15.21
N SER A 158 -19.58 -17.52 16.35
CA SER A 158 -18.89 -17.34 17.63
C SER A 158 -17.55 -18.08 17.70
N GLY A 159 -16.68 -17.65 18.61
CA GLY A 159 -15.42 -18.33 18.94
C GLY A 159 -14.26 -18.09 17.97
N GLN A 160 -14.44 -17.28 16.93
CA GLN A 160 -13.34 -16.85 16.06
C GLN A 160 -12.84 -15.45 16.41
N ARG A 161 -11.53 -15.27 16.28
CA ARG A 161 -10.88 -13.97 16.41
C ARG A 161 -11.25 -13.09 15.22
N GLY A 162 -11.82 -11.92 15.49
CA GLY A 162 -12.29 -11.01 14.43
C GLY A 162 -11.16 -10.20 13.78
N LEU A 163 -10.15 -9.84 14.57
CA LEU A 163 -8.99 -9.07 14.12
C LEU A 163 -7.77 -9.99 13.98
N ILE A 164 -7.51 -10.41 12.75
CA ILE A 164 -6.41 -11.32 12.38
C ILE A 164 -5.13 -10.54 12.06
N PHE A 165 -5.25 -9.42 11.36
CA PHE A 165 -4.13 -8.61 10.90
C PHE A 165 -4.39 -7.13 11.18
N HIS A 166 -3.46 -6.46 11.85
CA HIS A 166 -3.67 -5.10 12.35
C HIS A 166 -2.48 -4.21 12.01
N GLY A 167 -2.73 -3.10 11.33
CA GLY A 167 -1.73 -2.05 11.10
C GLY A 167 -1.90 -0.92 12.11
N ILE A 168 -0.80 -0.46 12.71
CA ILE A 168 -0.83 0.58 13.74
C ILE A 168 0.10 1.72 13.30
N ASP A 169 -0.47 2.90 13.06
CA ASP A 169 0.26 4.12 12.73
C ASP A 169 0.84 4.74 14.01
N LEU A 170 2.15 4.95 14.04
CA LEU A 170 2.93 5.38 15.20
C LEU A 170 3.79 6.58 14.84
N ALA A 171 3.94 7.50 15.77
CA ALA A 171 4.94 8.55 15.65
C ALA A 171 5.60 8.84 16.99
N ARG A 172 6.87 9.23 16.95
CA ARG A 172 7.59 9.64 18.15
C ARG A 172 7.48 11.14 18.31
N GLY A 173 7.13 11.57 19.52
CA GLY A 173 7.11 12.98 19.90
C GLY A 173 8.51 13.54 20.15
N PRO A 174 8.61 14.87 20.39
CA PRO A 174 9.86 15.52 20.75
C PRO A 174 10.38 15.07 22.13
N ASP A 175 9.50 14.51 22.97
CA ASP A 175 9.79 13.91 24.27
C ASP A 175 10.37 12.49 24.17
N GLY A 176 10.50 11.95 22.95
CA GLY A 176 11.03 10.62 22.70
C GLY A 176 10.00 9.49 22.85
N VAL A 177 8.76 9.80 23.25
CA VAL A 177 7.70 8.83 23.48
C VAL A 177 6.94 8.52 22.19
N LEU A 178 6.84 7.25 21.85
CA LEU A 178 6.03 6.75 20.74
C LEU A 178 4.54 6.77 21.12
N ARG A 179 3.73 7.35 20.24
CA ARG A 179 2.27 7.44 20.38
C ARG A 179 1.58 6.87 19.16
N VAL A 180 0.40 6.29 19.38
CA VAL A 180 -0.46 5.81 18.29
C VAL A 180 -1.25 6.96 17.69
N TYR A 181 -1.14 7.08 16.36
CA TYR A 181 -1.85 8.05 15.55
C TYR A 181 -3.17 7.50 15.01
N GLY A 182 -3.22 6.21 14.70
CA GLY A 182 -4.42 5.55 14.19
C GLY A 182 -4.24 4.05 14.02
N ASP A 183 -5.38 3.35 14.03
CA ASP A 183 -5.48 1.91 13.84
C ASP A 183 -6.03 1.61 12.44
N ARG A 184 -5.52 0.56 11.81
CA ARG A 184 -5.89 0.08 10.47
C ARG A 184 -6.29 -1.38 10.57
N THR A 185 -7.60 -1.63 10.56
CA THR A 185 -8.22 -2.92 10.89
C THR A 185 -9.07 -3.48 9.76
N GLN A 186 -9.36 -2.72 8.69
CA GLN A 186 -10.10 -3.27 7.54
C GLN A 186 -9.19 -4.00 6.57
N SER A 187 -8.36 -3.21 5.86
CA SER A 187 -7.40 -3.65 4.85
C SER A 187 -6.09 -2.86 5.04
N PRO A 188 -5.38 -3.06 6.16
CA PRO A 188 -4.13 -2.36 6.42
C PRO A 188 -3.06 -2.72 5.38
N SER A 189 -2.57 -1.71 4.65
CA SER A 189 -1.50 -1.87 3.68
C SER A 189 -0.13 -1.43 4.21
N GLY A 190 0.93 -1.92 3.59
CA GLY A 190 2.32 -1.52 3.82
C GLY A 190 3.28 -2.65 4.18
N ALA A 191 2.77 -3.83 4.56
CA ALA A 191 3.61 -4.96 4.97
C ALA A 191 4.38 -5.59 3.80
N GLY A 192 3.76 -5.64 2.61
CA GLY A 192 4.43 -6.09 1.39
C GLY A 192 5.49 -5.09 0.94
N TYR A 193 5.20 -3.79 1.01
CA TYR A 193 6.20 -2.75 0.75
C TYR A 193 7.38 -2.79 1.73
N ALA A 194 7.13 -3.01 3.02
CA ALA A 194 8.19 -3.14 4.02
C ALA A 194 9.13 -4.32 3.73
N LEU A 195 8.57 -5.46 3.32
CA LEU A 195 9.34 -6.62 2.90
C LEU A 195 10.15 -6.33 1.64
N GLU A 196 9.53 -5.73 0.63
CA GLU A 196 10.18 -5.46 -0.65
C GLU A 196 11.31 -4.43 -0.52
N ASN A 197 11.10 -3.38 0.27
CA ASN A 197 12.14 -2.41 0.63
C ASN A 197 13.37 -3.14 1.21
N ARG A 198 13.16 -4.05 2.17
CA ARG A 198 14.25 -4.83 2.80
C ARG A 198 15.01 -5.67 1.76
N ILE A 199 14.30 -6.33 0.85
CA ILE A 199 14.91 -7.21 -0.17
C ILE A 199 15.70 -6.39 -1.19
N ILE A 200 15.12 -5.31 -1.73
CA ILE A 200 15.77 -4.47 -2.72
C ILE A 200 16.98 -3.75 -2.13
N LEU A 201 16.86 -3.19 -0.92
CA LEU A 201 17.98 -2.52 -0.28
C LEU A 201 19.11 -3.50 0.07
N ALA A 202 18.79 -4.72 0.52
CA ALA A 202 19.80 -5.75 0.74
C ALA A 202 20.52 -6.17 -0.56
N ARG A 203 19.83 -6.13 -1.72
CA ARG A 203 20.45 -6.38 -3.03
C ARG A 203 21.34 -5.21 -3.48
N ALA A 204 20.91 -3.97 -3.30
CA ALA A 204 21.63 -2.79 -3.74
C ALA A 204 22.80 -2.40 -2.81
N LEU A 205 22.67 -2.65 -1.51
CA LEU A 205 23.65 -2.31 -0.47
C LEU A 205 24.12 -3.56 0.31
N PRO A 206 24.69 -4.58 -0.36
CA PRO A 206 25.00 -5.86 0.27
C PRO A 206 26.02 -5.72 1.40
N MET A 207 26.96 -4.78 1.30
CA MET A 207 27.96 -4.51 2.36
C MET A 207 27.31 -4.01 3.65
N LEU A 208 26.23 -3.24 3.55
CA LEU A 208 25.51 -2.70 4.70
C LEU A 208 24.61 -3.76 5.34
N TYR A 209 23.97 -4.60 4.53
CA TYR A 209 22.96 -5.55 5.00
C TYR A 209 23.49 -6.93 5.41
N ARG A 210 24.63 -7.38 4.88
CA ARG A 210 25.14 -8.74 5.09
C ARG A 210 25.49 -9.04 6.56
N ASP A 211 26.15 -8.09 7.22
CA ASP A 211 26.65 -8.26 8.59
C ASP A 211 25.80 -7.51 9.62
N ALA A 212 24.75 -6.80 9.17
CA ALA A 212 23.84 -6.10 10.06
C ALA A 212 23.08 -7.10 10.95
N PRO A 213 23.07 -6.92 12.28
CA PRO A 213 22.36 -7.79 13.19
C PRO A 213 20.87 -7.45 13.17
N LEU A 214 20.14 -7.93 12.16
CA LEU A 214 18.72 -7.61 11.94
C LEU A 214 17.81 -8.73 12.42
N ARG A 215 16.69 -8.38 13.07
CA ARG A 215 15.57 -9.32 13.24
C ARG A 215 14.88 -9.55 11.90
N ARG A 216 14.45 -10.78 11.64
CA ARG A 216 13.88 -11.18 10.34
C ARG A 216 12.39 -10.85 10.23
N LEU A 217 11.99 -10.32 9.07
CA LEU A 217 10.59 -10.14 8.70
C LEU A 217 9.91 -11.45 8.27
N ALA A 218 10.64 -12.40 7.68
CA ALA A 218 10.08 -13.62 7.11
C ALA A 218 9.26 -14.45 8.12
N SER A 219 9.70 -14.53 9.38
CA SER A 219 8.98 -15.28 10.42
C SER A 219 7.58 -14.73 10.71
N PHE A 220 7.36 -13.43 10.49
CA PHE A 220 6.04 -12.83 10.63
C PHE A 220 5.11 -13.30 9.51
N LEU A 221 5.57 -13.34 8.26
CA LEU A 221 4.77 -13.81 7.12
C LEU A 221 4.55 -15.33 7.15
N GLU A 222 5.52 -16.09 7.68
CA GLU A 222 5.32 -17.51 8.00
C GLU A 222 4.17 -17.71 8.98
N THR A 223 4.11 -16.86 10.02
CA THR A 223 3.04 -16.87 11.02
C THR A 223 1.71 -16.46 10.38
N GLU A 224 1.68 -15.41 9.55
CA GLU A 224 0.49 -15.01 8.81
C GLU A 224 -0.05 -16.14 7.93
N ARG A 225 0.81 -16.82 7.17
CA ARG A 225 0.43 -17.97 6.33
C ARG A 225 -0.14 -19.11 7.18
N ALA A 226 0.52 -19.45 8.29
CA ALA A 226 0.08 -20.50 9.19
C ALA A 226 -1.27 -20.17 9.85
N THR A 227 -1.44 -18.93 10.30
CA THR A 227 -2.69 -18.43 10.89
C THR A 227 -3.83 -18.48 9.87
N LEU A 228 -3.62 -18.00 8.65
CA LEU A 228 -4.64 -18.06 7.59
C LEU A 228 -5.06 -19.51 7.29
N ALA A 229 -4.10 -20.43 7.19
CA ALA A 229 -4.39 -21.85 7.00
C ALA A 229 -5.17 -22.45 8.19
N GLY A 230 -4.79 -22.08 9.43
CA GLY A 230 -5.43 -22.54 10.66
C GLY A 230 -6.85 -22.02 10.89
N LEU A 231 -7.28 -20.97 10.17
CA LEU A 231 -8.65 -20.45 10.25
C LEU A 231 -9.67 -21.33 9.52
N ALA A 232 -9.22 -22.20 8.62
CA ALA A 232 -10.10 -23.05 7.84
C ALA A 232 -10.86 -24.04 8.73
N ARG A 233 -12.18 -24.07 8.57
CA ARG A 233 -13.08 -24.98 9.32
C ARG A 233 -13.30 -26.29 8.58
N HIS A 234 -13.37 -26.20 7.27
CA HIS A 234 -13.59 -27.32 6.36
C HIS A 234 -12.23 -27.65 5.73
N HIS A 235 -11.85 -28.93 5.68
CA HIS A 235 -10.58 -29.40 5.11
C HIS A 235 -9.29 -28.76 5.68
N PRO A 236 -9.06 -28.81 7.02
CA PRO A 236 -7.88 -28.18 7.64
C PRO A 236 -6.53 -28.75 7.16
N GLU A 237 -6.52 -29.96 6.59
CA GLU A 237 -5.32 -30.61 6.06
C GLU A 237 -4.75 -29.90 4.80
N ASN A 238 -5.61 -29.26 4.01
CA ASN A 238 -5.21 -28.53 2.80
C ASN A 238 -6.23 -27.41 2.48
N PRO A 239 -6.22 -26.31 3.25
CA PRO A 239 -7.21 -25.26 3.10
C PRO A 239 -6.96 -24.40 1.86
N HIS A 240 -8.03 -24.06 1.15
CA HIS A 240 -7.94 -23.15 0.01
C HIS A 240 -8.08 -21.69 0.50
N VAL A 241 -6.93 -21.02 0.59
CA VAL A 241 -6.83 -19.61 0.98
C VAL A 241 -6.69 -18.74 -0.27
N VAL A 242 -7.48 -17.67 -0.35
CA VAL A 242 -7.41 -16.69 -1.44
C VAL A 242 -7.24 -15.27 -0.91
N LEU A 243 -6.62 -14.38 -1.69
CA LEU A 243 -6.53 -12.95 -1.42
C LEU A 243 -7.50 -12.20 -2.32
N LEU A 244 -8.56 -11.63 -1.73
CA LEU A 244 -9.56 -10.84 -2.45
C LEU A 244 -9.08 -9.40 -2.64
N THR A 245 -8.84 -9.00 -3.88
CA THR A 245 -8.38 -7.65 -4.24
C THR A 245 -9.49 -6.83 -4.94
N PRO A 246 -9.53 -5.51 -4.74
CA PRO A 246 -10.38 -4.61 -5.54
C PRO A 246 -9.90 -4.44 -7.01
N GLY A 247 -8.79 -5.08 -7.38
CA GLY A 247 -8.26 -5.10 -8.74
C GLY A 247 -7.17 -4.05 -9.03
N PRO A 248 -6.68 -3.98 -10.29
CA PRO A 248 -5.50 -3.20 -10.70
C PRO A 248 -5.62 -1.68 -10.50
N ASN A 249 -6.83 -1.16 -10.43
CA ASN A 249 -7.08 0.28 -10.21
C ASN A 249 -6.85 0.72 -8.77
N SER A 250 -6.54 -0.20 -7.85
CA SER A 250 -6.22 0.14 -6.47
C SER A 250 -4.83 0.78 -6.34
N PRO A 251 -4.65 1.80 -5.48
CA PRO A 251 -3.34 2.38 -5.14
C PRO A 251 -2.29 1.35 -4.72
N VAL A 252 -2.73 0.28 -4.07
CA VAL A 252 -1.87 -0.71 -3.41
C VAL A 252 -1.98 -2.10 -4.04
N TYR A 253 -2.43 -2.18 -5.30
CA TYR A 253 -2.57 -3.47 -6.00
C TYR A 253 -1.25 -4.25 -6.07
N PHE A 254 -0.13 -3.55 -6.26
CA PHE A 254 1.21 -4.17 -6.23
C PHE A 254 1.40 -5.01 -4.97
N GLU A 255 1.09 -4.46 -3.79
CA GLU A 255 1.24 -5.18 -2.53
C GLU A 255 0.33 -6.42 -2.47
N HIS A 256 -0.89 -6.34 -3.01
CA HIS A 256 -1.80 -7.48 -3.03
C HIS A 256 -1.22 -8.63 -3.85
N ALA A 257 -0.74 -8.34 -5.07
CA ALA A 257 -0.12 -9.33 -5.93
C ALA A 257 1.18 -9.88 -5.33
N TYR A 258 1.99 -9.01 -4.75
CA TYR A 258 3.24 -9.37 -4.11
C TYR A 258 3.03 -10.31 -2.91
N LEU A 259 2.11 -9.96 -2.00
CA LEU A 259 1.78 -10.80 -0.84
C LEU A 259 1.12 -12.12 -1.25
N ALA A 260 0.22 -12.10 -2.25
CA ALA A 260 -0.39 -13.33 -2.77
C ALA A 260 0.69 -14.32 -3.25
N ASN A 261 1.66 -13.83 -4.04
CA ASN A 261 2.78 -14.63 -4.51
C ASN A 261 3.69 -15.10 -3.35
N TYR A 262 4.05 -14.20 -2.43
CA TYR A 262 4.94 -14.52 -1.32
C TYR A 262 4.34 -15.55 -0.34
N LEU A 263 3.05 -15.42 -0.03
CA LEU A 263 2.31 -16.35 0.83
C LEU A 263 1.87 -17.62 0.07
N SER A 264 2.04 -17.66 -1.25
CA SER A 264 1.58 -18.74 -2.14
C SER A 264 0.07 -18.99 -2.05
N ILE A 265 -0.72 -17.93 -2.15
CA ILE A 265 -2.19 -17.96 -2.15
C ILE A 265 -2.74 -17.34 -3.44
N SER A 266 -3.94 -17.74 -3.86
CA SER A 266 -4.53 -17.27 -5.11
C SER A 266 -4.98 -15.81 -5.00
N LEU A 267 -4.52 -14.94 -5.91
CA LEU A 267 -5.03 -13.57 -6.05
C LEU A 267 -6.34 -13.60 -6.84
N VAL A 268 -7.42 -13.11 -6.27
CA VAL A 268 -8.77 -13.18 -6.86
C VAL A 268 -9.49 -11.84 -6.77
N GLU A 269 -10.29 -11.53 -7.78
CA GLU A 269 -11.24 -10.40 -7.76
C GLU A 269 -12.64 -10.88 -7.40
N GLY A 270 -13.56 -9.95 -7.09
CA GLY A 270 -14.93 -10.30 -6.73
C GLY A 270 -15.63 -11.16 -7.79
N GLU A 271 -15.34 -10.88 -9.06
CA GLU A 271 -15.89 -11.64 -10.19
C GLU A 271 -15.26 -13.01 -10.39
N ASP A 272 -14.13 -13.34 -9.77
CA ASP A 272 -13.56 -14.69 -9.82
C ASP A 272 -14.30 -15.65 -8.87
N LEU A 273 -15.02 -15.08 -7.89
CA LEU A 273 -15.73 -15.82 -6.86
C LEU A 273 -17.24 -15.87 -7.13
N VAL A 274 -17.89 -16.92 -6.66
CA VAL A 274 -19.35 -17.07 -6.70
C VAL A 274 -19.85 -17.75 -5.44
N VAL A 275 -20.96 -17.27 -4.89
CA VAL A 275 -21.64 -17.95 -3.79
C VAL A 275 -22.69 -18.89 -4.33
N ARG A 276 -22.63 -20.16 -3.95
CA ARG A 276 -23.61 -21.18 -4.30
C ARG A 276 -23.83 -22.13 -3.12
N ASP A 277 -25.10 -22.39 -2.81
CA ASP A 277 -25.50 -23.23 -1.67
C ASP A 277 -24.87 -22.78 -0.34
N GLY A 278 -24.76 -21.46 -0.15
CA GLY A 278 -24.17 -20.84 1.03
C GLY A 278 -22.63 -20.92 1.11
N ARG A 279 -21.95 -21.48 0.11
CA ARG A 279 -20.48 -21.60 0.08
C ARG A 279 -19.87 -20.71 -0.98
N VAL A 280 -18.64 -20.24 -0.74
CA VAL A 280 -17.86 -19.48 -1.72
C VAL A 280 -17.06 -20.45 -2.58
N TRP A 281 -17.10 -20.23 -3.89
CA TRP A 281 -16.38 -21.02 -4.87
C TRP A 281 -15.53 -20.11 -5.76
N LEU A 282 -14.31 -20.54 -6.06
CA LEU A 282 -13.47 -19.98 -7.11
C LEU A 282 -13.86 -20.60 -8.46
N LYS A 283 -14.09 -19.76 -9.47
CA LYS A 283 -14.37 -20.19 -10.84
C LYS A 283 -13.06 -20.46 -11.57
N THR A 284 -12.76 -21.72 -11.85
CA THR A 284 -11.62 -22.13 -12.67
C THR A 284 -12.08 -22.78 -13.97
N LEU A 285 -11.16 -22.97 -14.92
CA LEU A 285 -11.44 -23.75 -16.15
C LEU A 285 -11.83 -25.20 -15.85
N GLY A 286 -11.29 -25.78 -14.77
CA GLY A 286 -11.61 -27.12 -14.31
C GLY A 286 -12.93 -27.24 -13.55
N GLY A 287 -13.59 -26.13 -13.22
CA GLY A 287 -14.86 -26.10 -12.51
C GLY A 287 -14.83 -25.20 -11.26
N LEU A 288 -15.74 -25.47 -10.32
CA LEU A 288 -15.83 -24.71 -9.07
C LEU A 288 -14.95 -25.35 -7.99
N GLN A 289 -13.99 -24.59 -7.47
CA GLN A 289 -13.16 -24.99 -6.34
C GLN A 289 -13.63 -24.29 -5.06
N PRO A 290 -13.86 -25.01 -3.95
CA PRO A 290 -14.33 -24.39 -2.71
C PRO A 290 -13.23 -23.47 -2.13
N VAL A 291 -13.64 -22.38 -1.50
CA VAL A 291 -12.76 -21.44 -0.81
C VAL A 291 -13.07 -21.45 0.69
N ASP A 292 -12.07 -21.71 1.52
CA ASP A 292 -12.24 -21.84 2.97
C ASP A 292 -11.94 -20.53 3.71
N VAL A 293 -10.93 -19.79 3.24
CA VAL A 293 -10.46 -18.55 3.89
C VAL A 293 -10.16 -17.47 2.84
N ILE A 294 -10.63 -16.26 3.09
CA ILE A 294 -10.38 -15.09 2.25
C ILE A 294 -9.61 -14.06 3.07
N LEU A 295 -8.35 -13.81 2.70
CA LEU A 295 -7.63 -12.61 3.11
C LEU A 295 -8.17 -11.43 2.29
N ARG A 296 -9.00 -10.60 2.89
CA ARG A 296 -9.65 -9.51 2.14
C ARG A 296 -8.75 -8.28 2.10
N ARG A 297 -8.69 -7.66 0.93
CA ARG A 297 -8.14 -6.32 0.73
C ARG A 297 -9.18 -5.30 0.26
N VAL A 298 -10.45 -5.71 0.25
CA VAL A 298 -11.63 -4.89 -0.07
C VAL A 298 -12.26 -4.37 1.21
N LEU A 299 -12.68 -3.10 1.22
CA LEU A 299 -13.33 -2.45 2.36
C LEU A 299 -14.69 -3.08 2.68
N ASP A 300 -15.08 -2.98 3.96
CA ASP A 300 -16.25 -3.64 4.55
C ASP A 300 -17.52 -3.55 3.69
N THR A 301 -17.95 -2.32 3.39
CA THR A 301 -19.22 -2.07 2.70
C THR A 301 -19.23 -2.59 1.27
N PHE A 302 -18.06 -2.74 0.63
CA PHE A 302 -17.94 -3.17 -0.75
C PHE A 302 -17.93 -4.70 -0.91
N CYS A 303 -17.81 -5.47 0.18
CA CYS A 303 -17.63 -6.91 0.13
C CYS A 303 -18.86 -7.71 -0.32
N ASP A 304 -20.08 -7.23 -0.10
CA ASP A 304 -21.31 -7.93 -0.49
C ASP A 304 -22.39 -6.95 -0.99
N PRO A 305 -22.68 -6.94 -2.31
CA PRO A 305 -23.70 -6.04 -2.86
C PRO A 305 -25.14 -6.43 -2.50
N LEU A 306 -25.42 -7.66 -2.04
CA LEU A 306 -26.79 -8.03 -1.69
C LEU A 306 -27.23 -7.49 -0.32
N GLU A 307 -26.29 -7.38 0.62
CA GLU A 307 -26.59 -7.04 2.01
C GLU A 307 -25.95 -5.75 2.51
N LEU A 308 -24.87 -5.28 1.87
CA LEU A 308 -24.14 -4.07 2.29
C LEU A 308 -24.37 -2.94 1.29
N ARG A 309 -23.58 -2.89 0.21
CA ARG A 309 -23.61 -1.79 -0.76
C ARG A 309 -24.03 -2.28 -2.15
N GLY A 310 -25.28 -2.00 -2.53
CA GLY A 310 -25.91 -2.51 -3.76
C GLY A 310 -25.26 -2.12 -5.09
N ASP A 311 -24.52 -1.02 -5.14
CA ASP A 311 -23.76 -0.56 -6.31
C ASP A 311 -22.30 -1.06 -6.32
N SER A 312 -21.89 -1.91 -5.37
CA SER A 312 -20.54 -2.47 -5.34
C SER A 312 -20.31 -3.49 -6.46
N LEU A 313 -19.25 -3.27 -7.23
CA LEU A 313 -18.73 -4.22 -8.21
C LEU A 313 -17.49 -5.00 -7.72
N LEU A 314 -17.01 -4.70 -6.50
CA LEU A 314 -15.77 -5.26 -5.97
C LEU A 314 -15.98 -6.53 -5.14
N GLY A 315 -17.19 -6.68 -4.60
CA GLY A 315 -17.55 -7.75 -3.68
C GLY A 315 -18.05 -9.01 -4.36
N VAL A 316 -18.51 -9.96 -3.56
CA VAL A 316 -19.13 -11.21 -4.02
C VAL A 316 -20.56 -11.25 -3.51
N PRO A 317 -21.58 -11.29 -4.40
CA PRO A 317 -22.98 -11.38 -3.99
C PRO A 317 -23.23 -12.57 -3.06
N GLY A 318 -23.74 -12.31 -1.85
CA GLY A 318 -24.05 -13.34 -0.84
C GLY A 318 -22.87 -13.78 0.02
N LEU A 319 -21.73 -13.07 -0.05
CA LEU A 319 -20.55 -13.35 0.76
C LEU A 319 -20.86 -13.28 2.26
N LEU A 320 -21.61 -12.27 2.70
CA LEU A 320 -21.94 -12.10 4.11
C LEU A 320 -22.76 -13.30 4.60
N GLN A 321 -23.72 -13.76 3.82
CA GLN A 321 -24.48 -14.97 4.13
C GLN A 321 -23.60 -16.22 4.25
N ALA A 322 -22.60 -16.39 3.36
CA ALA A 322 -21.65 -17.51 3.44
C ALA A 322 -20.78 -17.46 4.71
N VAL A 323 -20.37 -16.26 5.12
CA VAL A 323 -19.63 -16.03 6.36
C VAL A 323 -20.49 -16.35 7.59
N ARG A 324 -21.74 -15.87 7.63
CA ARG A 324 -22.68 -16.19 8.71
C ARG A 324 -22.94 -17.68 8.85
N GLY A 325 -23.04 -18.39 7.72
CA GLY A 325 -23.14 -19.85 7.68
C GLY A 325 -21.89 -20.60 8.16
N GLY A 326 -20.77 -19.90 8.38
CA GLY A 326 -19.50 -20.50 8.77
C GLY A 326 -18.89 -21.37 7.66
N HIS A 327 -19.24 -21.08 6.40
CA HIS A 327 -18.72 -21.79 5.23
C HIS A 327 -17.41 -21.21 4.72
N VAL A 328 -17.13 -19.95 5.02
CA VAL A 328 -15.90 -19.25 4.69
C VAL A 328 -15.51 -18.33 5.84
N VAL A 329 -14.21 -18.12 6.06
CA VAL A 329 -13.69 -17.16 7.05
C VAL A 329 -13.08 -15.96 6.35
N LEU A 330 -13.38 -14.75 6.82
CA LEU A 330 -12.75 -13.52 6.33
C LEU A 330 -11.68 -13.05 7.31
N ALA A 331 -10.48 -12.79 6.79
CA ALA A 331 -9.38 -12.16 7.50
C ALA A 331 -9.16 -10.75 6.91
N ASN A 332 -9.46 -9.65 7.60
CA ASN A 332 -10.20 -9.55 8.87
C ASN A 332 -11.72 -9.69 8.70
N THR A 333 -12.44 -9.89 9.81
CA THR A 333 -13.89 -9.98 9.79
C THR A 333 -14.56 -8.69 9.28
N LEU A 334 -15.75 -8.82 8.70
CA LEU A 334 -16.59 -7.68 8.34
C LEU A 334 -17.02 -6.91 9.59
N GLY A 335 -17.03 -5.59 9.48
CA GLY A 335 -17.33 -4.67 10.58
C GLY A 335 -16.10 -4.23 11.37
N SER A 336 -14.92 -4.77 11.06
CA SER A 336 -13.66 -4.31 11.67
C SER A 336 -13.37 -2.83 11.41
N GLY A 337 -14.00 -2.20 10.42
CA GLY A 337 -13.83 -0.78 10.11
C GLY A 337 -14.34 0.21 11.16
N ILE A 338 -15.22 -0.20 12.08
CA ILE A 338 -15.62 0.67 13.20
C ILE A 338 -14.44 0.98 14.14
N ILE A 339 -13.46 0.08 14.20
CA ILE A 339 -12.31 0.20 15.10
C ILE A 339 -11.31 1.26 14.60
N GLU A 340 -11.37 1.64 13.33
CA GLU A 340 -10.56 2.73 12.77
C GLU A 340 -11.12 4.11 13.14
N ASN A 341 -12.24 4.20 13.87
CA ASN A 341 -12.84 5.46 14.26
C ASN A 341 -11.89 6.26 15.19
N PRO A 342 -11.41 7.44 14.76
CA PRO A 342 -10.41 8.19 15.52
C PRO A 342 -10.93 8.69 16.87
N GLY A 343 -12.24 8.84 17.06
CA GLY A 343 -12.83 9.22 18.34
C GLY A 343 -12.70 8.15 19.42
N LEU A 344 -12.46 6.87 19.07
CA LEU A 344 -12.21 5.80 20.04
C LEU A 344 -10.97 6.06 20.90
N ALA A 345 -9.97 6.79 20.37
CA ALA A 345 -8.71 7.08 21.05
C ALA A 345 -8.91 7.73 22.42
N ALA A 346 -9.93 8.59 22.58
CA ALA A 346 -10.27 9.25 23.85
C ALA A 346 -10.71 8.25 24.94
N PHE A 347 -11.25 7.10 24.56
CA PHE A 347 -11.85 6.11 25.47
C PHE A 347 -10.96 4.89 25.71
N LEU A 348 -9.88 4.69 24.92
CA LEU A 348 -9.03 3.50 25.02
C LEU A 348 -8.43 3.24 26.41
N PRO A 349 -7.96 4.23 27.18
CA PRO A 349 -7.45 3.98 28.53
C PRO A 349 -8.51 3.43 29.49
N LEU A 350 -9.77 3.86 29.35
CA LEU A 350 -10.89 3.31 30.12
C LEU A 350 -11.23 1.90 29.63
N LEU A 351 -11.36 1.72 28.32
CA LEU A 351 -11.70 0.43 27.73
C LEU A 351 -10.65 -0.64 28.00
N CYS A 352 -9.36 -0.29 28.04
CA CYS A 352 -8.29 -1.22 28.38
C CYS A 352 -8.47 -1.79 29.79
N ARG A 353 -8.79 -0.93 30.76
CA ARG A 353 -9.04 -1.35 32.14
C ARG A 353 -10.30 -2.19 32.27
N GLN A 354 -11.36 -1.85 31.54
CA GLN A 354 -12.65 -2.54 31.65
C GLN A 354 -12.70 -3.86 30.88
N LEU A 355 -12.11 -3.92 29.68
CA LEU A 355 -12.14 -5.10 28.82
C LEU A 355 -10.97 -6.06 29.06
N LEU A 356 -9.78 -5.55 29.39
CA LEU A 356 -8.59 -6.38 29.60
C LEU A 356 -8.15 -6.45 31.06
N GLY A 357 -8.61 -5.56 31.93
CA GLY A 357 -8.11 -5.47 33.31
C GLY A 357 -6.69 -4.92 33.42
N GLU A 358 -6.19 -4.26 32.36
CA GLU A 358 -4.82 -3.75 32.25
C GLU A 358 -4.83 -2.23 32.00
N ASP A 359 -3.77 -1.53 32.40
CA ASP A 359 -3.54 -0.15 31.95
C ASP A 359 -2.97 -0.13 30.53
N LEU A 360 -3.37 0.87 29.75
CA LEU A 360 -2.94 1.03 28.36
C LEU A 360 -1.43 1.36 28.32
N LYS A 361 -0.65 0.46 27.73
CA LYS A 361 0.82 0.56 27.65
C LYS A 361 1.29 1.53 26.58
N LEU A 362 0.60 1.56 25.44
CA LEU A 362 0.96 2.39 24.30
C LEU A 362 -0.04 3.55 24.20
N PRO A 363 0.37 4.79 24.56
CA PRO A 363 -0.53 5.92 24.55
C PRO A 363 -0.94 6.29 23.12
N SER A 364 -2.19 6.71 22.95
CA SER A 364 -2.64 7.39 21.74
C SER A 364 -2.23 8.88 21.80
N LEU A 365 -2.38 9.59 20.68
CA LEU A 365 -2.37 11.05 20.72
C LEU A 365 -3.41 11.59 21.71
N PRO A 366 -3.12 12.68 22.45
CA PRO A 366 -4.14 13.40 23.19
C PRO A 366 -5.30 13.77 22.26
N THR A 367 -6.48 13.27 22.60
CA THR A 367 -7.64 13.26 21.71
C THR A 367 -8.87 13.68 22.49
N TRP A 368 -9.59 14.67 21.98
CA TRP A 368 -10.85 15.18 22.51
C TRP A 368 -11.98 14.86 21.55
N TRP A 369 -12.98 14.12 22.00
CA TRP A 369 -14.16 13.84 21.20
C TRP A 369 -15.24 14.88 21.47
N CYS A 370 -15.58 15.65 20.45
CA CYS A 370 -16.47 16.80 20.59
C CYS A 370 -17.92 16.40 20.96
N GLY A 371 -18.30 15.12 20.91
CA GLY A 371 -19.59 14.68 21.44
C GLY A 371 -19.73 14.86 22.97
N ASN A 372 -18.63 14.93 23.71
CA ASN A 372 -18.62 15.31 25.12
C ASN A 372 -18.65 16.85 25.26
N PRO A 373 -19.61 17.45 25.99
CA PRO A 373 -19.72 18.90 26.13
C PRO A 373 -18.46 19.60 26.66
N ASP A 374 -17.75 18.98 27.60
CA ASP A 374 -16.53 19.55 28.20
C ASP A 374 -15.40 19.60 27.17
N ASP A 375 -15.21 18.49 26.44
CA ASP A 375 -14.22 18.38 25.36
C ASP A 375 -14.55 19.36 24.23
N HIS A 376 -15.83 19.46 23.83
CA HIS A 376 -16.28 20.42 22.83
C HIS A 376 -15.96 21.87 23.22
N GLY A 377 -16.24 22.25 24.48
CA GLY A 377 -15.92 23.58 24.98
C GLY A 377 -14.41 23.86 24.98
N TYR A 378 -13.59 22.87 25.35
CA TYR A 378 -12.14 22.97 25.27
C TYR A 378 -11.65 23.17 23.84
N VAL A 379 -12.15 22.37 22.88
CA VAL A 379 -11.73 22.44 21.48
C VAL A 379 -12.09 23.79 20.86
N LEU A 380 -13.30 24.30 21.08
CA LEU A 380 -13.71 25.61 20.57
C LEU A 380 -12.85 26.75 21.14
N SER A 381 -12.43 26.63 22.40
CA SER A 381 -11.60 27.64 23.07
C SER A 381 -10.13 27.60 22.67
N ASN A 382 -9.65 26.46 22.16
CA ASN A 382 -8.24 26.22 21.84
C ASN A 382 -8.02 25.81 20.38
N LEU A 383 -8.95 26.16 19.50
CA LEU A 383 -8.98 25.68 18.11
C LEU A 383 -7.64 25.93 17.39
N ASP A 384 -7.03 27.10 17.62
CA ASP A 384 -5.79 27.55 16.97
C ASP A 384 -4.57 26.65 17.31
N HIS A 385 -4.67 25.82 18.34
CA HIS A 385 -3.61 24.89 18.77
C HIS A 385 -3.92 23.42 18.47
N LEU A 386 -5.02 23.12 17.77
CA LEU A 386 -5.51 21.76 17.59
C LEU A 386 -5.66 21.42 16.10
N VAL A 387 -5.63 20.12 15.81
CA VAL A 387 -6.05 19.57 14.52
C VAL A 387 -7.42 18.95 14.70
N VAL A 388 -8.42 19.48 14.01
CA VAL A 388 -9.79 18.96 14.02
C VAL A 388 -9.99 18.02 12.84
N ARG A 389 -10.69 16.91 13.05
CA ARG A 389 -10.99 15.90 12.04
C ARG A 389 -12.42 15.45 12.17
N SER A 390 -13.03 15.11 11.04
CA SER A 390 -14.24 14.30 11.08
C SER A 390 -13.91 12.86 11.50
N ILE A 391 -14.80 12.22 12.26
CA ILE A 391 -14.73 10.77 12.50
C ILE A 391 -15.14 9.97 11.27
N LEU A 392 -15.80 10.60 10.28
CA LEU A 392 -16.27 9.92 9.08
C LEU A 392 -15.09 9.57 8.16
N PRO A 393 -15.09 8.38 7.54
CA PRO A 393 -14.05 7.98 6.60
C PRO A 393 -13.90 8.99 5.46
N ASN A 394 -12.65 9.28 5.07
CA ASN A 394 -12.31 10.29 4.05
C ASN A 394 -12.86 11.69 4.34
N GLY A 395 -13.21 11.98 5.59
CA GLY A 395 -13.66 13.29 6.00
C GLY A 395 -12.54 14.33 5.96
N PRO A 396 -12.89 15.62 5.85
CA PRO A 396 -11.94 16.72 5.92
C PRO A 396 -11.21 16.77 7.27
N TYR A 397 -10.03 17.39 7.24
CA TYR A 397 -9.26 17.78 8.40
C TYR A 397 -8.92 19.27 8.33
N TRP A 398 -8.71 19.86 9.50
CA TRP A 398 -8.44 21.29 9.65
C TRP A 398 -7.32 21.48 10.66
N GLU A 399 -6.24 22.12 10.23
CA GLU A 399 -5.19 22.58 11.13
C GLU A 399 -5.58 23.97 11.63
N GLY A 400 -5.97 24.08 12.91
CA GLY A 400 -6.58 25.30 13.43
C GLY A 400 -5.71 26.55 13.26
N CYS A 401 -4.38 26.41 13.31
CA CYS A 401 -3.43 27.50 13.10
C CYS A 401 -3.35 28.00 11.64
N GLN A 402 -3.85 27.23 10.68
CA GLN A 402 -3.84 27.56 9.24
C GLN A 402 -5.22 27.99 8.73
N LEU A 403 -6.25 28.02 9.58
CA LEU A 403 -7.59 28.41 9.16
C LEU A 403 -7.69 29.92 8.97
N ASP A 404 -8.26 30.32 7.84
CA ASP A 404 -8.75 31.69 7.67
C ASP A 404 -10.05 31.91 8.48
N ASP A 405 -10.42 33.17 8.70
CA ASP A 405 -11.60 33.53 9.51
C ASP A 405 -12.92 32.96 8.96
N THR A 406 -13.01 32.76 7.64
CA THR A 406 -14.23 32.26 6.98
C THR A 406 -14.38 30.77 7.22
N LEU A 407 -13.33 29.99 6.94
CA LEU A 407 -13.26 28.55 7.18
C LEU A 407 -13.38 28.22 8.66
N ARG A 408 -12.80 29.05 9.54
CA ARG A 408 -12.93 28.92 10.98
C ARG A 408 -14.38 29.06 11.43
N THR A 409 -15.10 30.06 10.93
CA THR A 409 -16.52 30.26 11.24
C THR A 409 -17.36 29.09 10.75
N GLN A 410 -17.14 28.63 9.51
CA GLN A 410 -17.82 27.47 8.94
C GLN A 410 -17.58 26.19 9.74
N LEU A 411 -16.33 25.93 10.15
CA LEU A 411 -15.99 24.79 10.96
C LEU A 411 -16.69 24.83 12.32
N ILE A 412 -16.71 25.99 12.98
CA ILE A 412 -17.39 26.16 14.27
C ILE A 412 -18.90 25.91 14.12
N GLU A 413 -19.55 26.45 13.09
CA GLU A 413 -20.97 26.20 12.82
C GLU A 413 -21.25 24.70 12.59
N GLN A 414 -20.41 24.03 11.80
CA GLN A 414 -20.53 22.59 11.57
C GLN A 414 -20.38 21.79 12.86
N MET A 415 -19.36 22.10 13.67
CA MET A 415 -19.13 21.45 14.95
C MET A 415 -20.28 21.68 15.93
N GLN A 416 -20.85 22.87 15.98
CA GLN A 416 -22.01 23.17 16.83
C GLN A 416 -23.26 22.39 16.39
N SER A 417 -23.42 22.14 15.09
CA SER A 417 -24.58 21.42 14.55
C SER A 417 -24.55 19.91 14.82
N ALA A 418 -23.37 19.29 14.76
CA ALA A 418 -23.20 17.84 14.91
C ALA A 418 -21.86 17.51 15.60
N PRO A 419 -21.69 17.89 16.88
CA PRO A 419 -20.39 17.85 17.55
C PRO A 419 -19.83 16.42 17.69
N TYR A 420 -20.70 15.42 17.82
CA TYR A 420 -20.32 14.01 17.91
C TYR A 420 -19.60 13.46 16.67
N LEU A 421 -19.64 14.17 15.53
CA LEU A 421 -18.93 13.79 14.30
C LEU A 421 -17.48 14.29 14.25
N PHE A 422 -17.04 15.03 15.26
CA PHE A 422 -15.72 15.67 15.27
C PHE A 422 -14.85 15.18 16.41
N VAL A 423 -13.56 15.14 16.12
CA VAL A 423 -12.51 14.86 17.09
C VAL A 423 -11.39 15.88 16.89
N ALA A 424 -10.78 16.32 17.98
CA ALA A 424 -9.60 17.18 17.95
C ALA A 424 -8.40 16.47 18.57
N GLN A 425 -7.22 16.72 18.04
CA GLN A 425 -5.97 16.13 18.50
C GLN A 425 -4.88 17.20 18.59
N GLU A 426 -3.93 17.01 19.51
CA GLU A 426 -2.75 17.88 19.55
C GLU A 426 -1.90 17.72 18.28
N PRO A 427 -1.46 18.84 17.66
CA PRO A 427 -0.46 18.79 16.61
C PRO A 427 0.86 18.32 17.22
N GLN A 428 1.32 17.13 16.84
CA GLN A 428 2.58 16.61 17.33
C GLN A 428 3.71 16.96 16.36
N LEU A 429 4.76 17.62 16.86
CA LEU A 429 6.05 17.66 16.19
C LEU A 429 6.62 16.24 16.18
N LEU A 430 6.78 15.65 15.00
CA LEU A 430 7.30 14.29 14.89
C LEU A 430 8.81 14.27 14.99
N SER A 431 9.36 13.12 15.38
CA SER A 431 10.79 12.90 15.26
C SER A 431 11.26 12.99 13.81
N THR A 432 12.52 13.34 13.63
CA THR A 432 13.18 13.41 12.32
C THR A 432 14.11 12.22 12.13
N ALA A 433 14.22 11.75 10.88
CA ALA A 433 15.15 10.73 10.46
C ALA A 433 16.01 11.24 9.29
N PRO A 434 17.26 10.76 9.14
CA PRO A 434 18.15 11.17 8.04
C PRO A 434 17.64 10.62 6.71
N VAL A 435 17.46 11.50 5.72
CA VAL A 435 17.12 11.20 4.32
C VAL A 435 18.26 11.62 3.43
N LEU A 436 18.60 10.80 2.44
CA LEU A 436 19.58 11.13 1.42
C LEU A 436 18.94 12.03 0.37
N GLU A 437 19.46 13.24 0.23
CA GLU A 437 19.09 14.20 -0.81
C GLU A 437 20.36 14.81 -1.41
N GLU A 438 20.56 14.64 -2.71
CA GLU A 438 21.71 15.20 -3.47
C GLU A 438 23.06 14.85 -2.84
N GLY A 439 23.22 13.60 -2.37
CA GLY A 439 24.43 13.13 -1.70
C GLY A 439 24.67 13.64 -0.28
N ASN A 440 23.72 14.38 0.31
CA ASN A 440 23.76 14.86 1.69
C ASN A 440 22.67 14.21 2.53
N LEU A 441 22.87 14.16 3.86
CA LEU A 441 21.83 13.73 4.79
C LEU A 441 21.04 14.94 5.31
N LEU A 442 19.72 14.91 5.21
CA LEU A 442 18.83 15.94 5.73
C LEU A 442 17.78 15.34 6.68
N PRO A 443 17.43 16.02 7.78
CA PRO A 443 16.37 15.55 8.67
C PRO A 443 15.00 15.73 7.99
N ARG A 444 14.22 14.66 7.96
CA ARG A 444 12.82 14.70 7.56
C ARG A 444 11.94 14.07 8.63
N PRO A 445 10.78 14.67 8.96
CA PRO A 445 9.80 14.06 9.87
C PRO A 445 9.45 12.62 9.47
N VAL A 446 9.37 11.71 10.44
CA VAL A 446 9.12 10.28 10.20
C VAL A 446 7.86 9.79 10.91
N MET A 447 7.12 8.89 10.24
CA MET A 447 6.03 8.11 10.81
C MET A 447 6.24 6.63 10.50
N LEU A 448 5.79 5.79 11.42
CA LEU A 448 6.00 4.35 11.38
C LEU A 448 4.64 3.65 11.31
N ARG A 449 4.54 2.56 10.58
CA ARG A 449 3.42 1.63 10.65
C ARG A 449 3.93 0.27 11.08
N GLY A 450 3.55 -0.13 12.29
CA GLY A 450 3.76 -1.49 12.79
C GLY A 450 2.67 -2.43 12.30
N PHE A 451 2.98 -3.72 12.18
CA PHE A 451 2.04 -4.76 11.79
C PHE A 451 1.98 -5.86 12.84
N VAL A 452 0.77 -6.32 13.14
CA VAL A 452 0.50 -7.37 14.11
C VAL A 452 -0.40 -8.42 13.45
N VAL A 453 -0.06 -9.69 13.61
CA VAL A 453 -0.87 -10.81 13.11
C VAL A 453 -1.25 -11.73 14.27
N ALA A 454 -2.42 -12.33 14.21
CA ALA A 454 -2.83 -13.33 15.19
C ALA A 454 -1.91 -14.56 15.12
N GLU A 455 -1.63 -15.15 16.28
CA GLU A 455 -0.85 -16.38 16.43
C GLU A 455 -1.45 -17.15 17.60
N ASP A 456 -2.01 -18.34 17.35
CA ASP A 456 -2.69 -19.15 18.37
C ASP A 456 -3.68 -18.31 19.21
N ASP A 457 -3.46 -18.26 20.54
CA ASP A 457 -4.22 -17.45 21.50
C ASP A 457 -3.67 -16.02 21.68
N GLY A 458 -2.51 -15.70 21.10
CA GLY A 458 -1.84 -14.40 21.22
C GLY A 458 -1.72 -13.63 19.90
N TYR A 459 -0.75 -12.73 19.83
CA TYR A 459 -0.42 -12.00 18.61
C TYR A 459 1.09 -11.93 18.42
N ARG A 460 1.50 -11.92 17.15
CA ARG A 460 2.89 -11.69 16.75
C ARG A 460 3.03 -10.33 16.09
N VAL A 461 4.01 -9.56 16.55
CA VAL A 461 4.37 -8.27 15.96
C VAL A 461 5.49 -8.46 14.94
N MET A 462 5.33 -7.89 13.74
CA MET A 462 6.38 -7.86 12.73
C MET A 462 7.57 -7.07 13.26
N PRO A 463 8.81 -7.62 13.34
CA PRO A 463 9.97 -6.89 13.82
C PRO A 463 10.40 -5.79 12.83
N GLY A 464 9.88 -4.59 13.02
CA GLY A 464 9.99 -3.46 12.11
C GLY A 464 8.61 -3.11 11.53
N GLY A 465 8.60 -2.68 10.27
CA GLY A 465 7.37 -2.29 9.59
C GLY A 465 7.66 -1.29 8.49
N LEU A 466 6.66 -0.49 8.15
CA LEU A 466 6.80 0.52 7.12
C LEU A 466 7.14 1.87 7.75
N ALA A 467 8.34 2.40 7.47
CA ALA A 467 8.68 3.77 7.81
C ALA A 467 8.45 4.68 6.59
N ARG A 468 7.85 5.85 6.84
CA ARG A 468 7.57 6.88 5.83
C ARG A 468 8.06 8.25 6.31
N VAL A 469 8.69 9.00 5.41
CA VAL A 469 9.13 10.37 5.64
C VAL A 469 8.48 11.33 4.63
N SER A 470 8.30 12.59 5.02
CA SER A 470 7.74 13.60 4.14
C SER A 470 8.72 13.97 3.01
N SER A 471 8.20 14.13 1.79
CA SER A 471 8.93 14.70 0.66
C SER A 471 8.78 16.23 0.69
N GLY A 472 9.66 16.92 1.43
CA GLY A 472 9.68 18.39 1.49
C GLY A 472 8.86 19.02 2.63
N LEU A 473 8.25 20.18 2.36
CA LEU A 473 7.54 21.04 3.33
C LEU A 473 6.07 20.64 3.56
N ASP A 474 5.59 19.58 2.90
CA ASP A 474 4.22 19.09 3.06
C ASP A 474 3.95 18.63 4.50
N THR A 475 2.72 18.88 5.00
CA THR A 475 2.28 18.36 6.29
C THR A 475 2.28 16.83 6.25
N LEU A 476 2.60 16.17 7.36
CA LEU A 476 2.84 14.72 7.37
C LEU A 476 1.60 13.89 7.03
N GLN A 477 0.42 14.47 7.23
CA GLN A 477 -0.84 13.89 6.83
C GLN A 477 -1.03 13.91 5.31
N ALA A 478 -0.49 14.93 4.63
CA ALA A 478 -0.30 14.91 3.19
C ALA A 478 0.74 13.86 2.77
N ALA A 479 1.81 13.60 3.54
CA ALA A 479 2.75 12.50 3.23
C ALA A 479 2.12 11.10 3.33
N LEU A 480 1.18 10.90 4.28
CA LEU A 480 0.39 9.66 4.39
C LEU A 480 -0.55 9.43 3.20
N GLN A 481 -1.09 10.51 2.62
CA GLN A 481 -2.06 10.45 1.52
C GLN A 481 -1.40 10.49 0.13
N LYS A 482 -0.36 11.32 -0.05
CA LYS A 482 0.30 11.61 -1.34
C LYS A 482 1.44 10.65 -1.69
N GLY A 483 1.82 9.73 -0.79
CA GLY A 483 2.89 8.75 -1.01
C GLY A 483 4.28 9.32 -0.77
N GLY A 484 4.63 9.55 0.50
CA GLY A 484 5.98 9.97 0.92
C GLY A 484 7.08 8.92 0.67
N ILE A 485 8.33 9.30 0.91
CA ILE A 485 9.49 8.41 0.71
C ILE A 485 9.48 7.34 1.79
N SER A 486 9.68 6.08 1.41
CA SER A 486 9.73 4.96 2.33
C SER A 486 11.14 4.64 2.78
N LYS A 487 11.26 4.16 4.02
CA LYS A 487 12.51 3.67 4.61
C LYS A 487 12.33 2.26 5.11
N ASP A 488 13.43 1.52 5.14
CA ASP A 488 13.49 0.23 5.80
C ASP A 488 13.72 0.41 7.31
N TRP A 489 12.81 -0.13 8.12
CA TRP A 489 12.85 0.01 9.57
C TRP A 489 13.57 -1.19 10.21
N TRP A 490 14.80 -0.96 10.66
CA TRP A 490 15.66 -1.96 11.25
C TRP A 490 15.42 -2.12 12.74
N VAL A 491 15.03 -3.33 13.13
CA VAL A 491 15.09 -3.76 14.52
C VAL A 491 16.36 -4.54 14.75
N LEU A 492 17.24 -3.99 15.59
CA LEU A 492 18.52 -4.60 15.90
C LEU A 492 18.35 -5.86 16.77
N ALA A 493 19.12 -6.89 16.45
CA ALA A 493 19.25 -8.15 17.15
C ALA A 493 20.57 -8.19 17.92
N LYS A 494 20.69 -9.10 18.90
CA LYS A 494 21.95 -9.30 19.65
C LYS A 494 23.04 -9.98 18.81
N THR A 495 22.65 -10.74 17.78
CA THR A 495 23.57 -11.46 16.88
C THR A 495 23.02 -11.47 15.45
N PRO A 496 23.88 -11.47 14.42
CA PRO A 496 23.46 -11.65 13.03
C PRO A 496 22.65 -12.93 12.83
N GLN A 497 21.51 -12.81 12.15
CA GLN A 497 20.65 -13.94 11.81
C GLN A 497 20.85 -14.31 10.33
N ARG A 498 20.99 -15.60 9.99
CA ARG A 498 21.10 -16.05 8.57
C ARG A 498 19.94 -15.55 7.70
N HIS A 499 20.08 -15.38 6.39
CA HIS A 499 18.93 -15.02 5.55
C HIS A 499 18.02 -16.25 5.32
N VAL A 500 16.70 -16.11 5.54
CA VAL A 500 15.68 -17.11 5.17
C VAL A 500 14.57 -16.38 4.42
N SER A 501 14.26 -16.83 3.21
CA SER A 501 13.15 -16.30 2.40
C SER A 501 12.16 -17.42 2.14
N LEU A 502 10.87 -17.10 2.20
CA LEU A 502 9.81 -18.01 1.78
C LEU A 502 9.70 -18.14 0.26
N LEU A 503 10.26 -17.20 -0.50
CA LEU A 503 10.34 -17.31 -1.95
C LEU A 503 11.16 -18.55 -2.29
N ARG A 504 10.56 -19.49 -3.04
CA ARG A 504 11.23 -20.69 -3.52
C ARG A 504 12.51 -20.28 -4.25
N GLN A 505 13.65 -20.54 -3.64
CA GLN A 505 14.90 -20.67 -4.37
C GLN A 505 14.81 -22.02 -5.10
N ALA A 506 14.64 -21.98 -6.42
CA ALA A 506 14.49 -23.17 -7.24
C ALA A 506 15.77 -24.01 -7.21
N HIS A 507 15.90 -24.90 -6.23
CA HIS A 507 17.00 -25.86 -6.11
C HIS A 507 16.68 -27.23 -6.73
N GLY A 508 15.54 -27.35 -7.43
CA GLY A 508 15.11 -28.59 -8.10
C GLY A 508 14.29 -28.30 -9.35
N PRO A 509 14.08 -29.29 -10.23
CA PRO A 509 13.30 -29.13 -11.45
C PRO A 509 11.87 -28.72 -11.08
N ILE A 510 11.42 -27.61 -11.65
CA ILE A 510 10.03 -27.17 -11.55
C ILE A 510 9.18 -28.26 -12.24
N VAL A 511 8.42 -29.02 -11.46
CA VAL A 511 7.42 -29.94 -12.00
C VAL A 511 6.27 -29.07 -12.50
N VAL A 512 6.31 -28.75 -13.79
CA VAL A 512 5.22 -28.05 -14.46
C VAL A 512 4.06 -29.02 -14.61
N THR A 513 3.03 -28.90 -13.77
CA THR A 513 1.73 -29.51 -14.04
C THR A 513 1.09 -28.71 -15.18
N ARG A 514 0.85 -29.37 -16.31
CA ARG A 514 0.26 -28.78 -17.53
C ARG A 514 -1.22 -29.17 -17.69
N ASP A 515 -1.95 -29.28 -16.60
CA ASP A 515 -3.39 -29.58 -16.65
C ASP A 515 -4.21 -28.33 -16.98
N GLY A 516 -3.77 -27.14 -16.57
CA GLY A 516 -4.42 -25.86 -16.90
C GLY A 516 -5.81 -25.69 -16.27
N SER A 517 -6.23 -26.62 -15.41
CA SER A 517 -7.54 -26.64 -14.75
C SER A 517 -7.65 -25.60 -13.63
N ASP A 518 -6.52 -25.17 -13.07
CA ASP A 518 -6.47 -24.30 -11.89
C ASP A 518 -6.46 -22.80 -12.24
N LEU A 519 -6.48 -22.47 -13.54
CA LEU A 519 -6.52 -21.09 -13.99
C LEU A 519 -7.91 -20.48 -13.74
N PRO A 520 -8.01 -19.32 -13.05
CA PRO A 520 -9.28 -18.61 -12.91
C PRO A 520 -9.88 -18.25 -14.27
N SER A 521 -11.20 -18.36 -14.41
CA SER A 521 -11.88 -18.17 -15.70
C SER A 521 -11.63 -16.78 -16.30
N ARG A 522 -11.57 -15.73 -15.47
CA ARG A 522 -11.26 -14.36 -15.91
C ARG A 522 -9.85 -14.23 -16.44
N VAL A 523 -8.86 -14.81 -15.74
CA VAL A 523 -7.46 -14.79 -16.18
C VAL A 523 -7.33 -15.53 -17.51
N ALA A 524 -8.06 -16.63 -17.69
CA ALA A 524 -8.12 -17.34 -18.96
C ALA A 524 -8.72 -16.48 -20.09
N ASP A 525 -9.82 -15.78 -19.84
CA ASP A 525 -10.44 -14.86 -20.80
C ASP A 525 -9.50 -13.69 -21.14
N ASN A 526 -8.84 -13.10 -20.14
CA ASN A 526 -7.85 -12.07 -20.34
C ASN A 526 -6.67 -12.57 -21.18
N LEU A 527 -6.13 -13.76 -20.92
CA LEU A 527 -5.06 -14.33 -21.75
C LEU A 527 -5.51 -14.60 -23.18
N PHE A 528 -6.75 -15.05 -23.38
CA PHE A 528 -7.34 -15.23 -24.70
C PHE A 528 -7.43 -13.90 -25.46
N TRP A 529 -7.99 -12.86 -24.83
CA TRP A 529 -8.11 -11.54 -25.44
C TRP A 529 -6.75 -10.87 -25.64
N LEU A 530 -5.82 -11.00 -24.70
CA LEU A 530 -4.46 -10.51 -24.84
C LEU A 530 -3.80 -11.12 -26.07
N GLY A 531 -3.87 -12.45 -26.23
CA GLY A 531 -3.35 -13.12 -27.42
C GLY A 531 -4.01 -12.63 -28.72
N ARG A 532 -5.35 -12.47 -28.73
CA ARG A 532 -6.09 -11.95 -29.88
C ARG A 532 -5.69 -10.51 -30.22
N TYR A 533 -5.54 -9.64 -29.23
CA TYR A 533 -5.09 -8.27 -29.43
C TYR A 533 -3.63 -8.21 -29.88
N SER A 534 -2.74 -9.04 -29.33
CA SER A 534 -1.33 -9.11 -29.75
C SER A 534 -1.19 -9.59 -31.19
N GLU A 535 -1.89 -10.66 -31.58
CA GLU A 535 -1.91 -11.14 -32.97
C GLU A 535 -2.49 -10.09 -33.92
N ARG A 536 -3.60 -9.45 -33.53
CA ARG A 536 -4.19 -8.37 -34.35
C ARG A 536 -3.25 -7.18 -34.47
N PHE A 537 -2.58 -6.80 -33.39
CA PHE A 537 -1.63 -5.69 -33.38
C PHE A 537 -0.42 -5.98 -34.28
N ASP A 538 0.21 -7.15 -34.15
CA ASP A 538 1.36 -7.54 -34.99
C ASP A 538 0.96 -7.67 -36.47
N GLY A 539 -0.18 -8.32 -36.76
CA GLY A 539 -0.71 -8.46 -38.11
C GLY A 539 -1.02 -7.11 -38.78
N THR A 540 -1.78 -6.25 -38.10
CA THR A 540 -2.11 -4.90 -38.59
C THR A 540 -0.86 -4.04 -38.73
N ALA A 541 0.09 -4.09 -37.79
CA ALA A 541 1.34 -3.34 -37.87
C ALA A 541 2.17 -3.72 -39.10
N ARG A 542 2.30 -5.02 -39.38
CA ARG A 542 3.03 -5.53 -40.55
C ARG A 542 2.37 -5.11 -41.84
N LEU A 543 1.05 -5.33 -41.96
CA LEU A 543 0.29 -4.95 -43.14
C LEU A 543 0.33 -3.43 -43.39
N LEU A 544 0.20 -2.60 -42.35
CA LEU A 544 0.33 -1.15 -42.45
C LEU A 544 1.73 -0.73 -42.91
N ARG A 545 2.77 -1.37 -42.37
CA ARG A 545 4.16 -1.08 -42.76
C ARG A 545 4.40 -1.41 -44.23
N GLU A 546 3.92 -2.56 -44.70
CA GLU A 546 4.03 -2.93 -46.11
C GLU A 546 3.18 -2.03 -47.01
N ALA A 547 1.94 -1.68 -46.61
CA ALA A 547 1.08 -0.78 -47.37
C ALA A 547 1.66 0.63 -47.49
N LEU A 548 2.26 1.16 -46.42
CA LEU A 548 2.97 2.44 -46.45
C LEU A 548 4.24 2.37 -47.29
N GLY A 549 5.01 1.28 -47.18
CA GLY A 549 6.19 1.04 -48.01
C GLY A 549 5.83 1.04 -49.49
N ARG A 550 4.79 0.30 -49.89
CA ARG A 550 4.29 0.25 -51.26
C ARG A 550 3.76 1.60 -51.73
N LEU A 551 2.98 2.29 -50.90
CA LEU A 551 2.51 3.64 -51.20
C LEU A 551 3.68 4.59 -51.46
N LEU A 552 4.80 4.50 -50.72
CA LEU A 552 5.99 5.33 -50.93
C LEU A 552 6.75 4.98 -52.20
N GLU A 553 6.74 3.72 -52.62
CA GLU A 553 7.35 3.23 -53.87
C GLU A 553 6.47 3.51 -55.11
N TRP A 554 5.21 3.87 -54.92
CA TRP A 554 4.26 4.05 -56.01
C TRP A 554 4.58 5.27 -56.89
N GLU A 555 4.91 5.00 -58.15
CA GLU A 555 5.00 6.02 -59.19
C GLU A 555 3.60 6.57 -59.52
N GLN A 556 3.41 7.88 -59.28
CA GLN A 556 2.13 8.59 -59.32
C GLN A 556 1.40 8.62 -60.69
N ASP A 557 1.94 7.95 -61.70
CA ASP A 557 1.37 7.84 -63.06
C ASP A 557 0.87 6.42 -63.40
N ASN A 558 1.05 5.43 -62.50
CA ASN A 558 0.60 4.05 -62.71
C ASN A 558 -0.74 3.78 -61.99
N THR A 559 -1.76 3.35 -62.72
CA THR A 559 -3.12 3.14 -62.17
C THR A 559 -3.41 1.71 -61.67
N ASP A 560 -2.54 0.74 -61.95
CA ASP A 560 -2.78 -0.70 -61.73
C ASP A 560 -1.93 -1.29 -60.60
N GLU A 561 -2.02 -0.74 -59.39
CA GLU A 561 -1.35 -1.31 -58.21
C GLU A 561 -2.30 -2.22 -57.41
N ARG A 562 -2.63 -3.38 -57.99
CA ARG A 562 -3.50 -4.40 -57.36
C ARG A 562 -3.00 -4.84 -55.97
N CYS A 563 -1.67 -4.85 -55.78
CA CYS A 563 -1.07 -5.23 -54.51
C CYS A 563 -1.44 -4.27 -53.37
N LEU A 564 -1.63 -2.98 -53.64
CA LEU A 564 -2.04 -2.02 -52.61
C LEU A 564 -3.52 -2.21 -52.27
N ASP A 565 -4.36 -2.48 -53.27
CA ASP A 565 -5.77 -2.82 -53.06
C ASP A 565 -5.91 -4.12 -52.24
N ASP A 566 -5.11 -5.15 -52.55
CA ASP A 566 -5.06 -6.41 -51.78
C ASP A 566 -4.63 -6.17 -50.32
N LEU A 567 -3.70 -5.24 -50.08
CA LEU A 567 -3.26 -4.88 -48.72
C LEU A 567 -4.34 -4.12 -47.95
N PHE A 568 -5.11 -3.27 -48.60
CA PHE A 568 -6.26 -2.60 -47.98
C PHE A 568 -7.39 -3.58 -47.68
N GLU A 569 -7.65 -4.55 -48.57
CA GLU A 569 -8.60 -5.64 -48.33
C GLU A 569 -8.15 -6.52 -47.15
N ALA A 570 -6.86 -6.86 -47.07
CA ALA A 570 -6.29 -7.63 -45.95
C ALA A 570 -6.36 -6.87 -44.61
N LEU A 571 -6.34 -5.54 -44.64
CA LEU A 571 -6.55 -4.68 -43.47
C LEU A 571 -8.05 -4.51 -43.12
N GLU A 572 -8.96 -5.14 -43.86
CA GLU A 572 -10.42 -5.01 -43.73
C GLU A 572 -10.91 -3.56 -43.92
N ILE A 573 -10.19 -2.76 -44.73
CA ILE A 573 -10.52 -1.36 -45.00
C ILE A 573 -11.27 -1.28 -46.33
N PRO A 574 -12.37 -0.52 -46.40
CA PRO A 574 -12.99 -0.25 -47.69
C PRO A 574 -12.00 0.50 -48.58
N VAL A 575 -11.61 -0.12 -49.69
CA VAL A 575 -10.77 0.51 -50.72
C VAL A 575 -11.50 1.76 -51.21
N PRO A 576 -10.90 2.96 -51.13
CA PRO A 576 -11.50 4.17 -51.66
C PRO A 576 -11.86 3.97 -53.14
N PRO A 577 -13.03 4.43 -53.60
CA PRO A 577 -13.42 4.28 -55.01
C PRO A 577 -12.34 4.88 -55.92
N VAL A 578 -12.14 4.28 -57.09
CA VAL A 578 -11.14 4.72 -58.07
C VAL A 578 -11.31 6.22 -58.33
N ALA A 579 -10.35 7.02 -57.84
CA ALA A 579 -10.43 8.47 -57.94
C ALA A 579 -10.28 8.93 -59.40
N GLN A 580 -10.82 10.12 -59.72
CA GLN A 580 -10.76 10.70 -61.08
C GLN A 580 -9.33 10.97 -61.58
N SER A 581 -8.32 10.94 -60.69
CA SER A 581 -6.89 11.03 -61.06
C SER A 581 -6.02 10.16 -60.14
N PRO A 582 -4.87 9.65 -60.63
CA PRO A 582 -3.91 8.87 -59.83
C PRO A 582 -3.44 9.61 -58.56
N ARG A 583 -3.17 10.92 -58.66
CA ARG A 583 -2.78 11.75 -57.50
C ARG A 583 -3.88 11.85 -56.44
N ALA A 584 -5.14 11.98 -56.84
CA ALA A 584 -6.24 12.01 -55.87
C ALA A 584 -6.40 10.67 -55.15
N ARG A 585 -6.20 9.55 -55.86
CA ARG A 585 -6.21 8.20 -55.29
C ARG A 585 -5.08 8.03 -54.26
N PHE A 586 -3.87 8.48 -54.59
CA PHE A 586 -2.72 8.47 -53.68
C PHE A 586 -3.01 9.20 -52.36
N PHE A 587 -3.53 10.44 -52.40
CA PHE A 587 -3.83 11.19 -51.19
C PHE A 587 -4.94 10.56 -50.34
N ALA A 588 -5.97 9.98 -50.97
CA ALA A 588 -7.05 9.29 -50.26
C ALA A 588 -6.54 8.02 -49.54
N LEU A 589 -5.74 7.21 -50.23
CA LEU A 589 -5.11 6.01 -49.65
C LEU A 589 -4.14 6.39 -48.52
N ARG A 590 -3.31 7.42 -48.72
CA ARG A 590 -2.41 7.97 -47.70
C ARG A 590 -3.17 8.41 -46.45
N GLN A 591 -4.25 9.17 -46.63
CA GLN A 591 -5.05 9.68 -45.51
C GLN A 591 -5.68 8.52 -44.72
N THR A 592 -6.17 7.50 -45.41
CA THR A 592 -6.78 6.31 -44.79
C THR A 592 -5.75 5.46 -44.03
N LEU A 593 -4.52 5.31 -44.54
CA LEU A 593 -3.46 4.63 -43.78
C LEU A 593 -2.99 5.43 -42.58
N LEU A 594 -2.95 6.77 -42.69
CA LEU A 594 -2.57 7.64 -41.58
C LEU A 594 -3.64 7.69 -40.48
N SER A 595 -4.93 7.63 -40.81
CA SER A 595 -5.98 7.55 -39.79
C SER A 595 -5.87 6.29 -38.93
N LEU A 596 -5.45 5.16 -39.51
CA LEU A 596 -5.22 3.93 -38.75
C LEU A 596 -4.01 3.98 -37.80
N LEU A 597 -3.08 4.90 -38.05
CA LEU A 597 -1.93 5.14 -37.18
C LEU A 597 -2.22 6.19 -36.11
N LEU A 598 -3.00 7.22 -36.44
CA LEU A 598 -3.08 8.47 -35.66
C LEU A 598 -4.48 8.79 -35.10
N GLU A 599 -5.55 8.20 -35.65
CA GLU A 599 -6.93 8.49 -35.19
C GLU A 599 -7.37 7.48 -34.12
N ALA A 600 -7.55 7.98 -32.89
CA ALA A 600 -8.00 7.21 -31.74
C ALA A 600 -9.43 6.66 -31.88
N GLU A 601 -10.26 7.23 -32.77
CA GLU A 601 -11.67 6.86 -32.91
C GLU A 601 -11.91 5.73 -33.93
N HIS A 602 -10.92 5.38 -34.76
CA HIS A 602 -11.08 4.31 -35.73
C HIS A 602 -10.99 2.94 -35.02
N PRO A 603 -12.01 2.06 -35.07
CA PRO A 603 -12.04 0.80 -34.30
C PRO A 603 -10.89 -0.18 -34.63
N GLY A 604 -10.31 -0.05 -35.83
CA GLY A 604 -9.14 -0.81 -36.28
C GLY A 604 -7.80 -0.08 -36.16
N SER A 605 -7.74 1.09 -35.51
CA SER A 605 -6.48 1.81 -35.36
C SER A 605 -5.51 1.07 -34.44
N MET A 606 -4.23 1.31 -34.68
CA MET A 606 -3.15 0.76 -33.86
C MET A 606 -3.28 1.16 -32.40
N GLU A 607 -3.73 2.38 -32.13
CA GLU A 607 -3.94 2.88 -30.78
C GLU A 607 -5.07 2.14 -30.06
N VAL A 608 -6.21 1.91 -30.72
CA VAL A 608 -7.33 1.16 -30.12
C VAL A 608 -6.93 -0.28 -29.82
N ILE A 609 -6.25 -0.94 -30.75
CA ILE A 609 -5.80 -2.33 -30.57
C ILE A 609 -4.76 -2.40 -29.43
N PHE A 610 -3.80 -1.48 -29.40
CA PHE A 610 -2.78 -1.42 -28.36
C PHE A 610 -3.38 -1.11 -26.99
N ASN A 611 -4.33 -0.18 -26.90
CA ASN A 611 -5.04 0.13 -25.67
C ASN A 611 -5.89 -1.06 -25.19
N GLY A 612 -6.51 -1.80 -26.11
CA GLY A 612 -7.20 -3.07 -25.81
C GLY A 612 -6.24 -4.11 -25.23
N MET A 613 -5.06 -4.26 -25.84
CA MET A 613 -3.98 -5.13 -25.34
C MET A 613 -3.52 -4.71 -23.93
N LEU A 614 -3.23 -3.42 -23.73
CA LEU A 614 -2.78 -2.87 -22.45
C LEU A 614 -3.84 -3.02 -21.36
N ARG A 615 -5.11 -2.80 -21.68
CA ARG A 615 -6.22 -2.95 -20.72
C ARG A 615 -6.38 -4.39 -20.26
N THR A 616 -6.19 -5.34 -21.17
CA THR A 616 -6.36 -6.78 -20.90
C THR A 616 -5.13 -7.38 -20.19
N GLY A 617 -3.95 -6.83 -20.45
CA GLY A 617 -2.69 -7.27 -19.82
C GLY A 617 -2.41 -6.68 -18.44
N ARG A 618 -3.24 -5.73 -17.96
CA ARG A 618 -3.24 -5.23 -16.58
C ARG A 618 -4.06 -6.15 -15.69
#